data_AF-A0A8B8ZV03-F1
#
_entry.id   AF-A0A8B8ZV03-F1
#
_cell.length_a   1.000
_cell.length_b   1.000
_cell.length_c   1.000
_cell.angle_alpha   90.00
_cell.angle_beta   90.00
_cell.angle_gamma   90.00
#
_symmetry.space_group_name_H-M   'P 1'
#
loop_
_entity.id
_entity.type
_entity.pdbx_description
1 polymer ?
#
loop_
_entity_poly.entity_id
_entity_poly.type
_entity_poly.pdbx_seq_one_letter_code
_entity_poly.pdbx_strand_id
1 'polypeptide(L)'
;MEAEQAKAKLLAVAEELGHEIRIFTNSANSAASKEISASSSEEPDHFYDLTPEDYYRIMSDRIRAQSQILKTRKMREAEAAARRARITKAVIRVRFPDNYILEAKFQPSEKIESLMHLLMKVVARPDLPFYLYTTPPKERIKDTSKDFYSAGFAPGAIVYFSFDLPKDKESNSAVAKTGPYLRDDILSLNGLDFTSEKADPVTSEPEPPAVGTSPAVPDPQPPEKKPAKPKWLKL
;
A
#
# COMPACT_ATOMS: atom_id res chain seq x y z
N MET A 1 -18.10 26.99 5.01
CA MET A 1 -18.62 27.06 3.63
C MET A 1 -17.57 26.67 2.59
N GLU A 2 -16.37 27.26 2.57
CA GLU A 2 -15.35 26.94 1.55
C GLU A 2 -14.86 25.48 1.59
N ALA A 3 -14.64 24.94 2.79
CA ALA A 3 -14.28 23.54 2.96
C ALA A 3 -15.35 22.60 2.39
N GLU A 4 -16.63 22.80 2.70
CA GLU A 4 -17.73 21.97 2.21
C GLU A 4 -17.88 22.05 0.68
N GLN A 5 -17.63 23.22 0.08
CA GLN A 5 -17.61 23.37 -1.36
C GLN A 5 -16.46 22.60 -2.01
N ALA A 6 -15.27 22.59 -1.40
CA ALA A 6 -14.16 21.75 -1.84
C ALA A 6 -14.49 20.25 -1.75
N LYS A 7 -15.13 19.82 -0.66
CA LYS A 7 -15.62 18.43 -0.50
C LYS A 7 -16.61 18.06 -1.60
N ALA A 8 -17.56 18.93 -1.89
CA ALA A 8 -18.57 18.70 -2.93
C ALA A 8 -17.93 18.60 -4.32
N LYS A 9 -16.94 19.43 -4.63
CA LYS A 9 -16.19 19.35 -5.90
C LYS A 9 -15.45 18.02 -6.04
N LEU A 10 -14.75 17.57 -4.99
CA LEU A 10 -14.05 16.29 -4.99
C LEU A 10 -15.02 15.11 -5.14
N LEU A 11 -16.18 15.17 -4.48
CA LEU A 11 -17.21 14.13 -4.60
C LEU A 11 -17.82 14.08 -6.01
N ALA A 12 -18.14 15.24 -6.61
CA ALA A 12 -18.65 15.30 -7.98
C ALA A 12 -17.66 14.71 -8.99
N VAL A 13 -16.37 15.06 -8.86
CA VAL A 13 -15.31 14.48 -9.70
C VAL A 13 -15.13 12.98 -9.43
N ALA A 14 -15.25 12.55 -8.17
CA ALA A 14 -15.17 11.13 -7.83
C ALA A 14 -16.35 10.34 -8.42
N GLU A 15 -17.55 10.90 -8.47
CA GLU A 15 -18.71 10.28 -9.13
C GLU A 15 -18.53 10.17 -10.65
N GLU A 16 -17.98 11.19 -11.31
CA GLU A 16 -17.70 11.18 -12.75
C GLU A 16 -16.63 10.14 -13.12
N LEU A 17 -15.60 10.04 -12.30
CA LEU A 17 -14.43 9.19 -12.53
C LEU A 17 -14.60 7.79 -11.92
N GLY A 18 -15.60 7.60 -11.07
CA GLY A 18 -15.91 6.36 -10.36
C GLY A 18 -14.93 6.02 -9.24
N HIS A 19 -13.99 6.91 -8.91
CA HIS A 19 -12.92 6.67 -7.94
C HIS A 19 -12.61 7.95 -7.17
N GLU A 20 -12.29 7.84 -5.87
CA GLU A 20 -11.81 8.98 -5.08
C GLU A 20 -10.39 9.35 -5.51
N ILE A 21 -10.20 10.61 -5.87
CA ILE A 21 -8.93 11.14 -6.40
C ILE A 21 -8.47 12.34 -5.58
N ARG A 22 -7.15 12.47 -5.44
CA ARG A 22 -6.49 13.62 -4.85
C ARG A 22 -5.30 14.02 -5.70
N ILE A 23 -5.04 15.32 -5.77
CA ILE A 23 -3.90 15.85 -6.52
C ILE A 23 -3.10 16.77 -5.64
N PHE A 24 -1.80 16.56 -5.67
CA PHE A 24 -0.85 17.39 -4.98
C PHE A 24 0.44 17.46 -5.78
N THR A 25 1.20 18.53 -5.56
CA THR A 25 2.57 18.64 -6.08
C THR A 25 3.56 18.25 -4.99
N ASN A 26 4.72 17.71 -5.37
CA ASN A 26 5.79 17.46 -4.41
C ASN A 26 6.32 18.75 -3.74
N SER A 27 6.02 19.93 -4.31
CA SER A 27 6.49 21.23 -3.81
C SER A 27 5.86 21.66 -2.50
N ALA A 28 4.58 21.31 -2.27
CA ALA A 28 3.90 21.60 -1.00
C ALA A 28 4.61 20.92 0.18
N ASN A 29 5.15 19.72 -0.06
CA ASN A 29 6.02 19.07 0.90
C ASN A 29 7.37 19.76 1.03
N SER A 30 7.92 20.51 0.06
CA SER A 30 9.23 21.18 0.24
C SER A 30 9.16 22.37 1.20
N ALA A 31 8.04 23.09 1.27
CA ALA A 31 7.86 24.19 2.21
C ALA A 31 7.56 23.68 3.63
N ALA A 32 6.70 22.66 3.76
CA ALA A 32 6.39 22.03 5.05
C ALA A 32 7.52 21.10 5.56
N SER A 33 8.25 20.43 4.67
CA SER A 33 9.43 19.63 5.03
C SER A 33 10.66 20.48 5.30
N LYS A 34 10.73 21.76 4.87
CA LYS A 34 11.84 22.61 5.32
C LYS A 34 11.81 22.88 6.82
N GLU A 35 10.63 22.84 7.44
CA GLU A 35 10.49 22.92 8.91
C GLU A 35 10.54 21.55 9.61
N ILE A 36 10.09 20.47 8.96
CA ILE A 36 10.11 19.11 9.57
C ILE A 36 11.44 18.36 9.33
N SER A 37 12.18 18.68 8.27
CA SER A 37 13.50 18.06 7.99
C SER A 37 14.66 18.78 8.67
N ALA A 38 14.45 19.99 9.17
CA ALA A 38 15.41 20.68 10.04
C ALA A 38 15.32 20.22 11.51
N SER A 39 14.29 19.42 11.87
CA SER A 39 14.08 18.83 13.19
C SER A 39 14.27 17.31 13.23
N SER A 40 14.99 16.73 12.26
CA SER A 40 15.66 15.46 12.48
C SER A 40 16.77 15.71 13.51
N SER A 41 16.37 15.88 14.77
CA SER A 41 17.26 15.93 15.91
C SER A 41 18.15 14.71 15.80
N GLU A 42 19.46 14.95 15.70
CA GLU A 42 20.47 13.90 15.64
C GLU A 42 20.19 12.92 16.78
N GLU A 43 19.84 11.68 16.41
CA GLU A 43 19.51 10.65 17.38
C GLU A 43 20.75 10.41 18.23
N PRO A 44 20.59 10.25 19.56
CA PRO A 44 21.74 10.02 20.42
C PRO A 44 22.40 8.68 20.09
N ASP A 45 23.73 8.61 20.19
CA ASP A 45 24.54 7.48 19.70
C ASP A 45 24.11 6.10 20.24
N HIS A 46 23.64 6.04 21.50
CA HIS A 46 23.14 4.81 22.14
C HIS A 46 21.90 4.19 21.47
N PHE A 47 21.20 4.93 20.59
CA PHE A 47 20.13 4.38 19.77
C PHE A 47 20.65 3.33 18.76
N TYR A 48 21.90 3.49 18.31
CA TYR A 48 22.54 2.57 17.38
C TYR A 48 23.26 1.41 18.09
N ASP A 49 23.37 1.47 19.42
CA ASP A 49 23.93 0.39 20.22
C ASP A 49 22.95 -0.78 20.35
N LEU A 50 23.47 -2.00 20.15
CA LEU A 50 22.66 -3.21 20.24
C LEU A 50 22.27 -3.49 21.69
N THR A 51 20.98 -3.45 22.00
CA THR A 51 20.47 -3.79 23.33
C THR A 51 20.37 -5.31 23.54
N PRO A 52 20.41 -5.80 24.79
CA PRO A 52 20.14 -7.20 25.09
C PRO A 52 18.77 -7.67 24.55
N GLU A 53 17.76 -6.82 24.59
CA GLU A 53 16.42 -7.08 24.04
C GLU A 53 16.47 -7.32 22.53
N ASP A 54 17.22 -6.51 21.79
CA ASP A 54 17.43 -6.71 20.35
C ASP A 54 18.15 -8.02 20.06
N TYR A 55 19.15 -8.37 20.87
CA TYR A 55 19.83 -9.65 20.77
C TYR A 55 18.87 -10.83 20.91
N TYR A 56 17.98 -10.82 21.92
CA TYR A 56 16.99 -11.89 22.08
C TYR A 56 15.98 -11.94 20.93
N ARG A 57 15.56 -10.78 20.39
CA ARG A 57 14.66 -10.72 19.23
C ARG A 57 15.33 -11.34 17.98
N ILE A 58 16.57 -10.95 17.68
CA ILE A 58 17.36 -11.50 16.58
C ILE A 58 17.58 -13.01 16.75
N MET A 59 17.92 -13.46 17.96
CA MET A 59 18.13 -14.89 18.24
C MET A 59 16.85 -15.69 18.08
N SER A 60 15.70 -15.18 18.54
CA SER A 60 14.42 -15.87 18.37
C SER A 60 13.99 -15.98 16.89
N ASP A 61 14.19 -14.92 16.11
CA ASP A 61 13.93 -14.92 14.66
C ASP A 61 14.85 -15.90 13.92
N ARG A 62 16.14 -15.98 14.31
CA ARG A 62 17.09 -16.94 13.76
C ARG A 62 16.69 -18.38 14.07
N ILE A 63 16.31 -18.68 15.32
CA ILE A 63 15.85 -20.01 15.74
C ILE A 63 14.58 -20.38 14.96
N ARG A 64 13.65 -19.45 14.78
CA ARG A 64 12.43 -19.65 13.99
C ARG A 64 12.74 -19.91 12.51
N ALA A 65 13.67 -19.17 11.92
CA ALA A 65 14.09 -19.35 10.52
C ALA A 65 14.83 -20.69 10.29
N GLN A 66 15.59 -21.14 11.29
CA GLN A 66 16.28 -22.44 11.27
C GLN A 66 15.34 -23.61 11.56
N SER A 67 14.22 -23.38 12.25
CA SER A 67 13.18 -24.39 12.40
C SER A 67 12.54 -24.69 11.03
N GLN A 68 12.93 -25.81 10.42
CA GLN A 68 12.37 -26.31 9.17
C GLN A 68 10.98 -26.87 9.44
N ILE A 69 9.99 -25.99 9.61
CA ILE A 69 8.59 -26.39 9.72
C ILE A 69 8.07 -26.59 8.30
N LEU A 70 7.75 -27.84 7.95
CA LEU A 70 7.13 -28.16 6.66
C LEU A 70 5.77 -27.45 6.57
N LYS A 71 5.67 -26.44 5.70
CA LYS A 71 4.41 -25.76 5.44
C LYS A 71 3.50 -26.64 4.58
N THR A 72 2.38 -27.09 5.14
CA THR A 72 1.34 -27.80 4.36
C THR A 72 0.69 -26.86 3.34
N ARG A 73 0.11 -27.42 2.26
CA ARG A 73 -0.65 -26.64 1.27
C ARG A 73 -1.73 -25.78 1.93
N LYS A 74 -2.49 -26.36 2.86
CA LYS A 74 -3.53 -25.67 3.62
C LYS A 74 -2.98 -24.48 4.41
N MET A 75 -1.81 -24.63 5.03
CA MET A 75 -1.19 -23.54 5.79
C MET A 75 -0.74 -22.39 4.87
N ARG A 76 -0.18 -22.69 3.70
CA ARG A 76 0.22 -21.67 2.71
C ARG A 76 -0.99 -20.91 2.16
N GLU A 77 -2.07 -21.63 1.85
CA GLU A 77 -3.32 -21.05 1.35
C GLU A 77 -4.01 -20.18 2.40
N ALA A 78 -4.09 -20.65 3.65
CA ALA A 78 -4.64 -19.87 4.76
C ALA A 78 -3.81 -18.60 5.05
N GLU A 79 -2.48 -18.68 5.01
CA GLU A 79 -1.59 -17.53 5.18
C GLU A 79 -1.78 -16.51 4.05
N ALA A 80 -1.90 -16.96 2.80
CA ALA A 80 -2.18 -16.10 1.67
C ALA A 80 -3.57 -15.43 1.76
N ALA A 81 -4.60 -16.20 2.14
CA ALA A 81 -5.95 -15.67 2.36
C ALA A 81 -5.98 -14.64 3.48
N ALA A 82 -5.28 -14.91 4.60
CA ALA A 82 -5.17 -13.95 5.70
C ALA A 82 -4.45 -12.66 5.28
N ARG A 83 -3.37 -12.76 4.48
CA ARG A 83 -2.71 -11.57 3.91
C ARG A 83 -3.62 -10.79 2.96
N ARG A 84 -4.39 -11.47 2.11
CA ARG A 84 -5.33 -10.83 1.20
C ARG A 84 -6.48 -10.15 1.96
N ALA A 85 -6.98 -10.77 3.03
CA ALA A 85 -8.04 -10.19 3.86
C ALA A 85 -7.59 -8.94 4.63
N ARG A 86 -6.30 -8.85 5.01
CA ARG A 86 -5.74 -7.66 5.68
C ARG A 86 -5.66 -6.45 4.75
N ILE A 87 -5.48 -6.67 3.45
CA ILE A 87 -5.34 -5.60 2.46
C ILE A 87 -6.71 -5.38 1.83
N THR A 88 -7.44 -4.38 2.32
CA THR A 88 -8.79 -4.04 1.84
C THR A 88 -8.81 -2.86 0.87
N LYS A 89 -7.74 -2.06 0.86
CA LYS A 89 -7.60 -0.85 0.05
C LYS A 89 -6.25 -0.85 -0.68
N ALA A 90 -6.22 -0.32 -1.90
CA ALA A 90 -5.02 -0.11 -2.68
C ALA A 90 -4.94 1.38 -3.08
N VAL A 91 -3.91 2.09 -2.63
CA VAL A 91 -3.69 3.51 -2.96
C VAL A 91 -2.62 3.62 -4.03
N ILE A 92 -3.00 4.08 -5.22
CA ILE A 92 -2.07 4.21 -6.35
C ILE A 92 -1.76 5.69 -6.57
N ARG A 93 -0.47 6.02 -6.59
CA ARG A 93 0.03 7.35 -6.87
C ARG A 93 0.68 7.38 -8.23
N VAL A 94 0.11 8.11 -9.17
CA VAL A 94 0.65 8.31 -10.51
C VAL A 94 1.41 9.64 -10.53
N ARG A 95 2.72 9.56 -10.75
CA ARG A 95 3.60 10.72 -10.85
C ARG A 95 3.74 11.14 -12.31
N PHE A 96 3.40 12.38 -12.58
CA PHE A 96 3.54 12.99 -13.90
C PHE A 96 4.90 13.70 -14.04
N PRO A 97 5.38 13.92 -15.29
CA PRO A 97 6.65 14.62 -15.55
C PRO A 97 6.67 16.09 -15.07
N ASP A 98 5.51 16.69 -14.89
CA ASP A 98 5.30 18.07 -14.40
C ASP A 98 5.31 18.19 -12.86
N ASN A 99 5.67 17.11 -12.15
CA ASN A 99 5.72 16.97 -10.68
C ASN A 99 4.35 16.95 -9.97
N TYR A 100 3.25 16.84 -10.72
CA TYR A 100 1.97 16.52 -10.13
C TYR A 100 1.88 15.03 -9.80
N ILE A 101 1.22 14.74 -8.68
CA ILE A 101 0.94 13.38 -8.21
C ILE A 101 -0.56 13.24 -8.12
N LEU A 102 -1.09 12.28 -8.86
CA LEU A 102 -2.49 11.85 -8.81
C LEU A 102 -2.57 10.64 -7.89
N GLU A 103 -3.19 10.80 -6.73
CA GLU A 103 -3.51 9.70 -5.83
C GLU A 103 -4.94 9.24 -6.10
N ALA A 104 -5.13 7.94 -6.31
CA ALA A 104 -6.43 7.33 -6.51
C ALA A 104 -6.56 6.07 -5.64
N LYS A 105 -7.76 5.90 -5.07
CA LYS A 105 -8.08 4.73 -4.23
C LYS A 105 -8.79 3.66 -5.07
N PHE A 106 -8.26 2.45 -4.99
CA PHE A 106 -8.74 1.27 -5.70
C PHE A 106 -8.99 0.12 -4.72
N GLN A 107 -9.76 -0.87 -5.17
CA GLN A 107 -9.84 -2.16 -4.49
C GLN A 107 -8.67 -3.06 -4.95
N PRO A 108 -8.07 -3.87 -4.06
CA PRO A 108 -6.98 -4.77 -4.44
C PRO A 108 -7.32 -5.81 -5.53
N SER A 109 -8.62 -6.10 -5.70
CA SER A 109 -9.15 -7.02 -6.73
C SER A 109 -9.42 -6.34 -8.07
N GLU A 110 -9.33 -5.01 -8.16
CA GLU A 110 -9.48 -4.29 -9.42
C GLU A 110 -8.26 -4.50 -10.32
N LYS A 111 -8.51 -4.44 -11.63
CA LYS A 111 -7.49 -4.60 -12.66
C LYS A 111 -6.74 -3.30 -12.89
N ILE A 112 -5.48 -3.42 -13.32
CA ILE A 112 -4.66 -2.28 -13.78
C ILE A 112 -5.34 -1.53 -14.93
N GLU A 113 -6.15 -2.22 -15.74
CA GLU A 113 -7.01 -1.61 -16.77
C GLU A 113 -7.91 -0.48 -16.22
N SER A 114 -8.44 -0.62 -14.99
CA SER A 114 -9.25 0.44 -14.35
C SER A 114 -8.45 1.73 -14.17
N LEU A 115 -7.19 1.61 -13.74
CA LEU A 115 -6.28 2.75 -13.64
C LEU A 115 -6.00 3.37 -15.01
N MET A 116 -5.81 2.55 -16.04
CA MET A 116 -5.57 3.05 -17.40
C MET A 116 -6.77 3.85 -17.92
N HIS A 117 -7.98 3.32 -17.72
CA HIS A 117 -9.22 4.00 -18.09
C HIS A 117 -9.45 5.28 -17.28
N LEU A 118 -9.11 5.27 -15.99
CA LEU A 118 -9.15 6.48 -15.16
C LEU A 118 -8.21 7.56 -15.72
N LEU A 119 -6.98 7.18 -16.06
CA LEU A 119 -6.01 8.10 -16.64
C LEU A 119 -6.46 8.66 -17.99
N MET A 120 -7.12 7.86 -18.84
CA MET A 120 -7.70 8.36 -20.09
C MET A 120 -8.74 9.47 -19.88
N LYS A 121 -9.50 9.44 -18.78
CA LYS A 121 -10.46 10.51 -18.45
C LYS A 121 -9.79 11.75 -17.88
N VAL A 122 -8.72 11.56 -17.11
CA VAL A 122 -8.03 12.59 -16.32
C VAL A 122 -6.95 13.35 -17.11
N VAL A 123 -6.34 12.70 -18.10
CA VAL A 123 -5.29 13.28 -18.95
C VAL A 123 -5.91 14.29 -19.94
N ALA A 124 -5.24 15.42 -20.13
CA ALA A 124 -5.72 16.49 -21.03
C ALA A 124 -5.76 16.07 -22.51
N ARG A 125 -4.88 15.13 -22.89
CA ARG A 125 -4.70 14.62 -24.25
C ARG A 125 -4.87 13.11 -24.31
N PRO A 126 -6.12 12.61 -24.32
CA PRO A 126 -6.40 11.17 -24.42
C PRO A 126 -6.08 10.58 -25.80
N ASP A 127 -5.85 11.43 -26.80
CA ASP A 127 -5.47 11.08 -28.17
C ASP A 127 -4.04 10.54 -28.28
N LEU A 128 -3.18 10.86 -27.30
CA LEU A 128 -1.78 10.45 -27.31
C LEU A 128 -1.59 9.11 -26.58
N PRO A 129 -0.86 8.15 -27.18
CA PRO A 129 -0.51 6.92 -26.50
C PRO A 129 0.42 7.23 -25.32
N PHE A 130 0.16 6.61 -24.18
CA PHE A 130 0.99 6.73 -22.98
C PHE A 130 1.29 5.36 -22.39
N TYR A 131 2.30 5.30 -21.53
CA TYR A 131 2.68 4.11 -20.81
C TYR A 131 2.98 4.43 -19.35
N LEU A 132 2.80 3.41 -18.51
CA LEU A 132 3.11 3.45 -17.09
C LEU A 132 4.34 2.61 -16.80
N TYR A 133 5.18 3.06 -15.87
CA TYR A 133 6.38 2.34 -15.48
C TYR A 133 6.71 2.52 -14.00
N THR A 134 7.41 1.54 -13.43
CA THR A 134 7.97 1.59 -12.06
C THR A 134 9.48 1.83 -12.13
N THR A 135 10.06 2.40 -11.08
CA THR A 135 11.52 2.58 -10.93
C THR A 135 11.93 2.43 -9.46
N PRO A 136 13.14 1.93 -9.13
CA PRO A 136 14.20 1.37 -10.00
C PRO A 136 14.25 -0.19 -9.95
N PRO A 137 14.47 -0.92 -11.07
CA PRO A 137 14.78 -0.49 -12.44
C PRO A 137 13.55 -0.03 -13.24
N LYS A 138 13.76 0.62 -14.39
CA LYS A 138 12.66 1.08 -15.27
C LYS A 138 11.95 -0.10 -15.92
N GLU A 139 10.81 -0.49 -15.37
CA GLU A 139 9.97 -1.57 -15.90
C GLU A 139 8.62 -1.02 -16.37
N ARG A 140 8.28 -1.23 -17.65
CA ARG A 140 6.99 -0.84 -18.20
C ARG A 140 5.93 -1.85 -17.79
N ILE A 141 4.76 -1.37 -17.34
CA ILE A 141 3.63 -2.21 -16.99
C ILE A 141 2.93 -2.64 -18.29
N LYS A 142 3.13 -3.90 -18.70
CA LYS A 142 2.53 -4.46 -19.92
C LYS A 142 1.21 -5.18 -19.65
N ASP A 143 1.11 -5.84 -18.50
CA ASP A 143 -0.03 -6.70 -18.17
C ASP A 143 -1.15 -5.90 -17.49
N THR A 144 -2.04 -5.28 -18.27
CA THR A 144 -3.17 -4.50 -17.74
C THR A 144 -4.30 -5.36 -17.16
N SER A 145 -4.35 -6.66 -17.50
CA SER A 145 -5.40 -7.57 -17.05
C SER A 145 -5.21 -8.12 -15.63
N LYS A 146 -4.03 -7.92 -15.02
CA LYS A 146 -3.73 -8.36 -13.65
C LYS A 146 -4.41 -7.46 -12.62
N ASP A 147 -4.78 -8.04 -11.48
CA ASP A 147 -5.28 -7.28 -10.32
C ASP A 147 -4.12 -6.57 -9.58
N PHE A 148 -4.43 -5.48 -8.89
CA PHE A 148 -3.43 -4.72 -8.12
C PHE A 148 -2.71 -5.57 -7.08
N TYR A 149 -3.40 -6.56 -6.49
CA TYR A 149 -2.78 -7.48 -5.53
C TYR A 149 -1.72 -8.36 -6.20
N SER A 150 -2.02 -9.02 -7.32
CA SER A 150 -1.06 -9.92 -7.99
C SER A 150 0.06 -9.15 -8.68
N ALA A 151 -0.17 -7.89 -9.05
CA ALA A 151 0.86 -6.98 -9.55
C ALA A 151 1.79 -6.42 -8.46
N GLY A 152 1.48 -6.63 -7.18
CA GLY A 152 2.26 -6.10 -6.06
C GLY A 152 2.04 -4.61 -5.80
N PHE A 153 0.91 -4.05 -6.26
CA PHE A 153 0.57 -2.63 -6.09
C PHE A 153 -0.35 -2.34 -4.90
N ALA A 154 -0.73 -3.37 -4.14
CA ALA A 154 -1.50 -3.23 -2.90
C ALA A 154 -0.60 -3.54 -1.68
N PRO A 155 -0.67 -2.75 -0.59
CA PRO A 155 -1.68 -1.74 -0.25
C PRO A 155 -1.45 -0.35 -0.88
N GLY A 156 -0.30 -0.11 -1.49
CA GLY A 156 -0.09 1.08 -2.29
C GLY A 156 1.15 1.02 -3.15
N ALA A 157 1.16 1.80 -4.22
CA ALA A 157 2.27 1.86 -5.17
C ALA A 157 2.42 3.24 -5.79
N ILE A 158 3.66 3.58 -6.16
CA ILE A 158 3.97 4.77 -6.95
C ILE A 158 4.33 4.30 -8.35
N VAL A 159 3.65 4.87 -9.33
CA VAL A 159 3.81 4.57 -10.75
C VAL A 159 4.10 5.87 -11.48
N TYR A 160 4.93 5.81 -12.52
CA TYR A 160 5.34 6.97 -13.30
C TYR A 160 4.64 6.97 -14.64
N PHE A 161 4.17 8.15 -15.04
CA PHE A 161 3.50 8.38 -16.32
C PHE A 161 4.47 8.94 -17.37
N SER A 162 4.35 8.50 -18.62
CA SER A 162 5.06 9.08 -19.76
C SER A 162 4.30 8.82 -21.07
N PHE A 163 4.35 9.77 -22.00
CA PHE A 163 3.81 9.57 -23.35
C PHE A 163 4.72 8.70 -24.21
N ASP A 164 4.15 7.81 -25.01
CA ASP A 164 4.86 6.95 -25.98
C ASP A 164 4.87 7.60 -27.36
N LEU A 165 5.62 8.69 -27.50
CA LEU A 165 5.72 9.41 -28.77
C LEU A 165 6.81 8.78 -29.66
N PRO A 166 6.54 8.58 -30.97
CA PRO A 166 7.57 8.16 -31.91
C PRO A 166 8.65 9.25 -32.00
N LYS A 167 9.92 8.84 -31.91
CA LYS A 167 11.07 9.74 -31.85
C LYS A 167 11.25 10.64 -33.08
N ASP A 168 10.63 10.30 -34.21
CA ASP A 168 10.85 11.00 -35.49
C ASP A 168 10.11 12.35 -35.63
N LYS A 169 9.29 12.74 -34.64
CA LYS A 169 8.61 14.05 -34.62
C LYS A 169 9.14 14.93 -33.50
N GLU A 170 10.37 15.38 -33.67
CA GLU A 170 11.08 16.24 -32.72
C GLU A 170 10.34 17.58 -32.45
N SER A 171 9.50 18.04 -33.39
CA SER A 171 8.62 19.20 -33.20
C SER A 171 7.40 18.94 -32.29
N ASN A 172 6.86 17.71 -32.24
CA ASN A 172 5.74 17.34 -31.36
C ASN A 172 6.20 16.91 -29.96
N SER A 173 7.48 16.55 -29.79
CA SER A 173 8.08 16.29 -28.48
C SER A 173 8.06 17.55 -27.60
N ALA A 174 8.29 18.73 -28.19
CA ALA A 174 8.19 20.00 -27.48
C ALA A 174 6.74 20.30 -27.09
N VAL A 175 5.77 20.18 -28.01
CA VAL A 175 4.34 20.42 -27.72
C VAL A 175 3.82 19.45 -26.65
N ALA A 176 4.29 18.20 -26.64
CA ALA A 176 3.93 17.24 -25.61
C ALA A 176 4.65 17.40 -24.27
N LYS A 177 5.74 18.18 -24.22
CA LYS A 177 6.44 18.61 -23.01
C LYS A 177 5.97 19.98 -22.51
N THR A 178 5.29 20.77 -23.34
CA THR A 178 4.92 22.18 -23.06
C THR A 178 3.45 22.35 -22.64
N GLY A 179 2.59 21.35 -22.85
CA GLY A 179 1.19 21.38 -22.40
C GLY A 179 0.96 20.72 -21.03
N PRO A 180 -0.10 21.09 -20.30
CA PRO A 180 -0.48 20.41 -19.07
C PRO A 180 -0.79 18.93 -19.33
N TYR A 181 -0.36 18.05 -18.42
CA TYR A 181 -0.61 16.60 -18.53
C TYR A 181 -2.02 16.23 -18.05
N LEU A 182 -2.50 16.94 -17.02
CA LEU A 182 -3.82 16.79 -16.42
C LEU A 182 -4.78 17.84 -16.97
N ARG A 183 -6.07 17.53 -16.99
CA ARG A 183 -7.12 18.49 -17.35
C ARG A 183 -7.24 19.61 -16.31
N ASP A 184 -7.72 20.79 -16.71
CA ASP A 184 -7.76 21.98 -15.86
C ASP A 184 -8.73 21.86 -14.66
N ASP A 185 -9.87 21.17 -14.85
CA ASP A 185 -10.84 20.80 -13.81
C ASP A 185 -10.18 19.95 -12.71
N ILE A 186 -9.30 19.04 -13.14
CA ILE A 186 -8.57 18.12 -12.28
C ILE A 186 -7.40 18.84 -11.58
N LEU A 187 -6.65 19.69 -12.29
CA LEU A 187 -5.59 20.52 -11.71
C LEU A 187 -6.11 21.49 -10.64
N SER A 188 -7.33 21.99 -10.81
CA SER A 188 -7.99 22.89 -9.83
C SER A 188 -8.25 22.22 -8.47
N LEU A 189 -8.11 20.90 -8.36
CA LEU A 189 -8.21 20.15 -7.10
C LEU A 189 -6.90 20.15 -6.29
N ASN A 190 -5.80 20.65 -6.87
CA ASN A 190 -4.51 20.71 -6.20
C ASN A 190 -4.58 21.56 -4.92
N GLY A 191 -4.18 20.98 -3.78
CA GLY A 191 -4.19 21.65 -2.48
C GLY A 191 -5.52 21.55 -1.71
N LEU A 192 -6.53 20.88 -2.26
CA LEU A 192 -7.73 20.49 -1.50
C LEU A 192 -7.43 19.21 -0.71
N ASP A 193 -6.62 19.35 0.33
CA ASP A 193 -6.31 18.23 1.23
C ASP A 193 -7.52 17.90 2.09
N PHE A 194 -8.22 16.84 1.69
CA PHE A 194 -9.21 16.23 2.54
C PHE A 194 -8.49 15.33 3.56
N THR A 195 -8.06 15.92 4.68
CA THR A 195 -7.72 15.15 5.88
C THR A 195 -9.02 14.55 6.44
N SER A 196 -9.51 13.51 5.78
CA SER A 196 -10.54 12.62 6.33
C SER A 196 -9.92 11.26 6.51
N GLU A 197 -9.17 11.16 7.59
CA GLU A 197 -9.24 10.01 8.47
C GLU A 197 -8.99 10.56 9.87
N LYS A 198 -10.07 10.95 10.56
CA LYS A 198 -10.10 10.80 12.01
C LYS A 198 -10.02 9.29 12.22
N ALA A 199 -8.81 8.76 12.21
CA ALA A 199 -8.53 7.53 12.92
C ALA A 199 -8.84 7.89 14.37
N ASP A 200 -9.97 7.42 14.87
CA ASP A 200 -10.17 7.39 16.31
C ASP A 200 -8.92 6.72 16.88
N PRO A 201 -8.21 7.34 17.84
CA PRO A 201 -7.25 6.60 18.62
C PRO A 201 -8.06 5.50 19.30
N VAL A 202 -7.93 4.28 18.82
CA VAL A 202 -8.14 3.12 19.67
C VAL A 202 -7.07 3.26 20.74
N THR A 203 -7.42 3.99 21.80
CA THR A 203 -6.83 3.86 23.11
C THR A 203 -7.12 2.44 23.55
N SER A 204 -6.31 1.50 23.07
CA SER A 204 -6.08 0.24 23.77
C SER A 204 -5.29 0.59 25.03
N GLU A 205 -6.02 1.03 26.03
CA GLU A 205 -5.56 1.05 27.41
C GLU A 205 -5.28 -0.42 27.79
N PRO A 206 -4.09 -0.75 28.34
CA PRO A 206 -3.86 -2.06 28.93
C PRO A 206 -4.70 -2.13 30.20
N GLU A 207 -5.82 -2.84 30.13
CA GLU A 207 -6.60 -3.19 31.31
C GLU A 207 -5.70 -4.01 32.25
N PRO A 208 -5.50 -3.58 33.51
CA PRO A 208 -4.70 -4.32 34.47
C PRO A 208 -5.43 -5.64 34.79
N PRO A 209 -4.72 -6.79 34.90
CA PRO A 209 -5.38 -8.03 35.27
C PRO A 209 -5.94 -7.91 36.68
N ALA A 210 -7.27 -7.93 36.77
CA ALA A 210 -8.01 -8.03 38.02
C ALA A 210 -7.59 -9.31 38.75
N VAL A 211 -7.15 -9.12 39.99
CA VAL A 211 -6.92 -10.19 40.96
C VAL A 211 -8.27 -10.84 41.26
N GLY A 212 -8.48 -12.03 40.72
CA GLY A 212 -9.65 -12.88 40.95
C GLY A 212 -9.21 -14.22 41.54
N THR A 213 -9.63 -14.44 42.78
CA THR A 213 -9.36 -15.59 43.64
C THR A 213 -9.70 -16.95 43.00
N SER A 214 -8.87 -17.95 43.32
CA SER A 214 -8.94 -19.38 42.95
C SER A 214 -10.31 -20.06 43.23
N PRO A 215 -10.61 -21.22 42.60
CA PRO A 215 -10.21 -22.47 43.26
C PRO A 215 -9.69 -23.60 42.33
N ALA A 216 -8.64 -24.26 42.86
CA ALA A 216 -8.11 -25.62 42.69
C ALA A 216 -8.81 -26.68 41.77
N VAL A 217 -8.01 -27.23 40.82
CA VAL A 217 -7.67 -28.66 40.52
C VAL A 217 -8.84 -29.64 40.15
N PRO A 218 -8.75 -30.57 39.15
CA PRO A 218 -7.55 -31.33 38.73
C PRO A 218 -7.26 -31.50 37.22
N ASP A 219 -5.99 -31.88 37.01
CA ASP A 219 -5.34 -32.43 35.82
C ASP A 219 -6.13 -33.59 35.16
N PRO A 220 -6.26 -33.64 33.82
CA PRO A 220 -6.67 -34.85 33.12
C PRO A 220 -5.50 -35.82 32.96
N GLN A 221 -5.59 -36.96 33.64
CA GLN A 221 -4.70 -38.11 33.47
C GLN A 221 -4.59 -38.57 31.99
N PRO A 222 -3.42 -39.07 31.57
CA PRO A 222 -3.24 -39.65 30.24
C PRO A 222 -3.95 -41.01 30.11
N PRO A 223 -4.58 -41.31 28.96
CA PRO A 223 -5.27 -42.59 28.77
C PRO A 223 -4.27 -43.76 28.69
N GLU A 224 -4.54 -44.78 29.50
CA GLU A 224 -3.83 -46.06 29.51
C GLU A 224 -3.87 -46.75 28.14
N LYS A 225 -2.70 -47.00 27.55
CA LYS A 225 -2.55 -47.75 26.30
C LYS A 225 -2.47 -49.24 26.61
N LYS A 226 -3.45 -50.03 26.17
CA LYS A 226 -3.26 -51.48 25.96
C LYS A 226 -2.48 -51.70 24.66
N PRO A 227 -1.46 -52.57 24.61
CA PRO A 227 -0.71 -52.82 23.38
C PRO A 227 -1.52 -53.71 22.43
N ALA A 228 -2.33 -53.10 21.56
CA ALA A 228 -2.93 -53.80 20.44
C ALA A 228 -1.95 -53.79 19.26
N LYS A 229 -1.40 -54.95 18.92
CA LYS A 229 -0.54 -55.14 17.75
C LYS A 229 -1.31 -54.72 16.49
N PRO A 230 -0.80 -53.78 15.67
CA PRO A 230 -1.50 -53.34 14.48
C PRO A 230 -1.38 -54.40 13.38
N LYS A 231 -2.49 -54.67 12.68
CA LYS A 231 -2.68 -55.76 11.71
C LYS A 231 -1.76 -55.74 10.46
N TRP A 232 -0.89 -54.73 10.31
CA TRP A 232 0.06 -54.63 9.20
C TRP A 232 1.44 -55.21 9.52
N LEU A 233 1.73 -55.52 10.78
CA LEU A 233 3.01 -56.11 11.19
C LEU A 233 2.92 -57.65 11.14
N LYS A 234 3.38 -58.25 10.04
CA LYS A 234 3.67 -59.69 9.95
C LYS A 234 5.17 -59.89 10.19
N LEU A 235 5.51 -60.74 11.15
CA LEU A 235 6.86 -61.28 11.37
C LEU A 235 6.97 -62.60 10.62
#